data_AF-A0A2D7XS78-F1
#
_entry.id   AF-A0A2D7XS78-F1
#
_cell.length_a   1.000
_cell.length_b   1.000
_cell.length_c   1.000
_cell.angle_alpha   90.00
_cell.angle_beta   90.00
_cell.angle_gamma   90.00
#
_symmetry.space_group_name_H-M   'P 1'
#
loop_
_entity.id
_entity.type
_entity.pdbx_description
1 polymer ?
#
loop_
_entity_poly.entity_id
_entity_poly.type
_entity_poly.pdbx_seq_one_letter_code
_entity_poly.pdbx_strand_id
1 'polypeptide(L)'
;MLKSSFIALAAAGAVLLSPLSAQAQNTTTAAGLAQCMINNSGADEEAIVKDFMVKALTDAPASEIQAALLQLGMKMATMATTNCGVTMSELGGSKFEEAGGIYGEWIGEKVMNDAMAKIQ
;
A
#
# COMPACT_ATOMS: atom_id res chain seq x y z
N MET A 1 14.16 -40.06 -51.56
CA MET A 1 12.71 -40.05 -51.86
C MET A 1 11.96 -40.33 -50.57
N LEU A 2 11.21 -39.37 -50.04
CA LEU A 2 9.92 -39.62 -49.37
C LEU A 2 9.16 -38.29 -49.28
N LYS A 3 7.91 -38.32 -49.74
CA LYS A 3 7.04 -37.18 -50.07
C LYS A 3 6.48 -36.48 -48.83
N SER A 4 6.45 -35.15 -48.90
CA SER A 4 5.62 -34.27 -48.07
C SER A 4 4.13 -34.54 -48.27
N SER A 5 3.35 -34.52 -47.20
CA SER A 5 1.90 -34.27 -47.23
C SER A 5 1.55 -33.24 -46.17
N PHE A 6 0.79 -32.24 -46.61
CA PHE A 6 0.45 -30.99 -45.96
C PHE A 6 -1.01 -31.01 -45.47
N ILE A 7 -1.26 -30.32 -44.34
CA ILE A 7 -2.45 -29.52 -43.98
C ILE A 7 -3.74 -30.36 -43.69
N ALA A 8 -4.59 -30.11 -42.68
CA ALA A 8 -4.89 -28.92 -41.89
C ALA A 8 -5.50 -29.35 -40.54
N LEU A 9 -5.33 -28.52 -39.49
CA LEU A 9 -6.41 -28.32 -38.53
C LEU A 9 -6.46 -26.82 -38.18
N ALA A 10 -7.64 -26.26 -38.36
CA ALA A 10 -7.91 -24.83 -38.32
C ALA A 10 -8.23 -24.35 -36.89
N ALA A 11 -8.00 -23.04 -36.72
CA ALA A 11 -8.69 -22.11 -35.82
C ALA A 11 -8.59 -22.33 -34.30
N ALA A 12 -8.03 -21.34 -33.60
CA ALA A 12 -8.81 -20.47 -32.72
C ALA A 12 -7.91 -19.46 -31.98
N GLY A 13 -8.35 -18.20 -31.97
CA GLY A 13 -8.30 -17.34 -30.78
C GLY A 13 -6.93 -16.87 -30.30
N ALA A 14 -6.63 -15.59 -30.58
CA ALA A 14 -5.71 -14.82 -29.77
C ALA A 14 -6.12 -14.86 -28.29
N VAL A 15 -5.20 -15.23 -27.42
CA VAL A 15 -5.15 -14.66 -26.08
C VAL A 15 -3.68 -14.34 -25.81
N LEU A 16 -3.32 -13.08 -26.02
CA LEU A 16 -2.13 -12.50 -25.41
C LEU A 16 -2.43 -12.44 -23.90
N LEU A 17 -2.25 -13.57 -23.22
CA LEU A 17 -2.15 -13.61 -21.77
C LEU A 17 -0.79 -13.01 -21.44
N SER A 18 -0.71 -11.68 -21.43
CA SER A 18 0.29 -11.01 -20.61
C SER A 18 0.07 -11.55 -19.19
N PRO A 19 1.06 -12.19 -18.55
CA PRO A 19 0.94 -12.48 -17.14
C PRO A 19 0.87 -11.12 -16.47
N LEU A 20 -0.34 -10.71 -16.04
CA LEU A 20 -0.47 -9.78 -14.94
C LEU A 20 0.38 -10.41 -13.85
N SER A 21 1.55 -9.84 -13.63
CA SER A 21 2.45 -10.30 -12.61
C SER A 21 1.71 -9.99 -11.32
N ALA A 22 1.00 -10.98 -10.79
CA ALA A 22 0.77 -11.07 -9.36
C ALA A 22 2.17 -11.18 -8.76
N GLN A 23 2.85 -10.04 -8.64
CA GLN A 23 4.04 -9.93 -7.84
C GLN A 23 3.55 -10.28 -6.46
N ALA A 24 3.82 -11.51 -6.02
CA ALA A 24 3.64 -11.89 -4.64
C ALA A 24 4.38 -10.82 -3.84
N GLN A 25 3.62 -9.90 -3.22
CA GLN A 25 4.21 -8.78 -2.51
C GLN A 25 5.04 -9.39 -1.39
N ASN A 26 6.34 -9.14 -1.43
CA ASN A 26 7.26 -9.74 -0.47
C ASN A 26 7.11 -9.05 0.89
N THR A 27 6.15 -9.48 1.70
CA THR A 27 5.91 -8.90 3.04
C THR A 27 6.89 -9.40 4.11
N THR A 28 7.93 -10.15 3.72
CA THR A 28 8.98 -10.59 4.65
C THR A 28 9.96 -9.47 5.00
N THR A 29 9.97 -8.36 4.25
CA THR A 29 10.79 -7.17 4.52
C THR A 29 9.92 -5.99 4.93
N ALA A 30 10.50 -5.01 5.64
CA ALA A 30 9.79 -3.78 6.02
C ALA A 30 9.30 -3.00 4.79
N ALA A 31 10.16 -2.81 3.79
CA ALA A 31 9.80 -2.12 2.55
C ALA A 31 8.68 -2.83 1.78
N GLY A 32 8.71 -4.16 1.71
CA GLY A 32 7.67 -4.92 1.02
C GLY A 32 6.33 -4.94 1.79
N LEU A 33 6.38 -4.93 3.12
CA LEU A 33 5.19 -4.71 3.95
C LEU A 33 4.63 -3.29 3.77
N ALA A 34 5.48 -2.26 3.78
CA ALA A 34 5.07 -0.89 3.52
C ALA A 34 4.41 -0.76 2.14
N GLN A 35 5.00 -1.35 1.10
CA GLN A 35 4.43 -1.34 -0.25
C GLN A 35 3.06 -2.06 -0.30
N CYS A 36 2.90 -3.14 0.47
CA CYS A 36 1.59 -3.77 0.61
C CYS A 36 0.57 -2.85 1.27
N MET A 37 0.93 -2.17 2.35
CA MET A 37 0.05 -1.18 3.00
C MET A 37 -0.28 -0.01 2.07
N ILE A 38 0.69 0.51 1.31
CA ILE A 38 0.49 1.55 0.29
C ILE A 38 -0.57 1.10 -0.73
N ASN A 39 -0.45 -0.12 -1.24
CA ASN A 39 -1.38 -0.65 -2.25
C ASN A 39 -2.80 -0.91 -1.71
N ASN A 40 -2.97 -0.94 -0.39
CA ASN A 40 -4.27 -1.11 0.27
C ASN A 40 -4.75 0.16 1.00
N SER A 41 -4.02 1.27 0.87
CA SER A 41 -4.38 2.56 1.45
C SER A 41 -5.50 3.23 0.66
N GLY A 42 -6.35 4.00 1.34
CA GLY A 42 -7.43 4.74 0.71
C GLY A 42 -7.66 6.13 1.31
N ALA A 43 -8.83 6.68 1.01
CA ALA A 43 -9.23 8.03 1.39
C ALA A 43 -9.34 8.23 2.92
N ASP A 44 -9.64 7.18 3.67
CA ASP A 44 -9.72 7.21 5.13
C ASP A 44 -8.36 7.54 5.75
N GLU A 45 -7.31 6.85 5.33
CA GLU A 45 -5.95 7.05 5.84
C GLU A 45 -5.45 8.44 5.48
N GLU A 46 -5.76 8.93 4.27
CA GLU A 46 -5.45 10.30 3.88
C GLU A 46 -6.16 11.33 4.75
N ALA A 47 -7.43 11.11 5.09
CA ALA A 47 -8.20 12.02 5.93
C ALA A 47 -7.60 12.09 7.34
N ILE A 48 -7.19 10.96 7.90
CA ILE A 48 -6.50 10.88 9.20
C ILE A 48 -5.17 11.65 9.16
N VAL A 49 -4.37 11.47 8.10
CA VAL A 49 -3.08 12.17 7.98
C VAL A 49 -3.27 13.67 7.80
N LYS A 50 -4.26 14.10 7.00
CA LYS A 50 -4.64 15.52 6.89
C LYS A 50 -5.01 16.12 8.24
N ASP A 51 -5.86 15.41 9.00
CA ASP A 51 -6.30 15.84 10.32
C ASP A 51 -5.13 15.92 11.31
N PHE A 52 -4.25 14.92 11.31
CA PHE A 52 -3.01 14.92 12.09
C PHE A 52 -2.14 16.14 11.75
N MET A 53 -1.90 16.40 10.46
CA MET A 53 -1.06 17.52 10.02
C MET A 53 -1.66 18.87 10.41
N VAL A 54 -2.97 19.06 10.25
CA VAL A 54 -3.65 20.28 10.68
C VAL A 54 -3.49 20.47 12.19
N LYS A 55 -3.82 19.45 12.99
CA LYS A 55 -3.68 19.51 14.45
C LYS A 55 -2.25 19.81 14.90
N ALA A 56 -1.26 19.16 14.29
CA ALA A 56 0.14 19.36 14.60
C ALA A 56 0.64 20.77 14.23
N LEU A 57 0.16 21.34 13.13
CA LEU A 57 0.56 22.67 12.66
C LEU A 57 -0.16 23.82 13.37
N THR A 58 -1.33 23.57 13.96
CA THR A 58 -2.12 24.57 14.70
C THR A 58 -1.95 24.49 16.22
N ASP A 59 -0.90 23.80 16.70
CA ASP A 59 -0.60 23.61 18.13
C ASP A 59 -1.79 23.05 18.93
N ALA A 60 -2.55 22.11 18.34
CA ALA A 60 -3.62 21.43 19.04
C ALA A 60 -3.08 20.68 20.28
N PRO A 61 -3.91 20.43 21.30
CA PRO A 61 -3.49 19.68 22.48
C PRO A 61 -2.84 18.34 22.09
N ALA A 62 -1.74 17.98 22.78
CA ALA A 62 -1.00 16.76 22.50
C ALA A 62 -1.87 15.49 22.48
N SER A 63 -2.93 15.44 23.30
CA SER A 63 -3.91 14.35 23.31
C SER A 63 -4.66 14.19 21.99
N GLU A 64 -4.96 15.28 21.29
CA GLU A 64 -5.65 15.24 19.99
C GLU A 64 -4.72 14.78 18.88
N ILE A 65 -3.46 15.24 18.89
CA ILE A 65 -2.42 14.80 17.95
C ILE A 65 -2.18 13.30 18.14
N GLN A 66 -2.05 12.84 19.38
CA GLN A 66 -1.89 11.41 19.72
C GLN A 66 -3.10 10.58 19.29
N ALA A 67 -4.32 11.11 19.41
CA ALA A 67 -5.52 10.40 18.95
C ALA A 67 -5.51 10.17 17.44
N ALA A 68 -5.13 11.18 16.64
CA ALA A 68 -5.00 11.04 15.19
C ALA A 68 -3.91 10.04 14.80
N LEU A 69 -2.76 10.08 15.48
CA LEU A 69 -1.68 9.11 15.25
C LEU A 69 -2.09 7.68 15.62
N LEU A 70 -2.82 7.50 16.71
CA LEU A 70 -3.37 6.20 17.10
C LEU A 70 -4.36 5.67 16.06
N GLN A 71 -5.21 6.53 15.50
CA GLN A 71 -6.12 6.14 14.42
C GLN A 71 -5.35 5.66 13.19
N LEU A 72 -4.29 6.36 12.80
CA LEU A 72 -3.42 5.93 11.70
C LEU A 72 -2.75 4.58 12.01
N GLY A 73 -2.24 4.42 13.24
CA GLY A 73 -1.67 3.15 13.73
C GLY A 73 -2.65 1.98 13.63
N MET A 74 -3.91 2.18 14.01
CA MET A 74 -4.95 1.16 13.90
C MET A 74 -5.26 0.80 12.43
N LYS A 75 -5.28 1.79 11.53
CA LYS A 75 -5.44 1.54 10.09
C LYS A 75 -4.27 0.76 9.51
N MET A 76 -3.03 1.13 9.84
CA MET A 76 -1.83 0.40 9.44
C MET A 76 -1.84 -1.05 9.95
N ALA A 77 -2.18 -1.25 11.23
CA ALA A 77 -2.31 -2.59 11.79
C ALA A 77 -3.38 -3.41 11.05
N THR A 78 -4.54 -2.80 10.77
CA THR A 78 -5.63 -3.46 10.04
C THR A 78 -5.21 -3.88 8.64
N MET A 79 -4.54 -3.00 7.88
CA MET A 79 -4.00 -3.33 6.56
C MET A 79 -2.95 -4.45 6.65
N ALA A 80 -2.04 -4.35 7.62
CA ALA A 80 -1.00 -5.34 7.80
C ALA A 80 -1.58 -6.74 8.07
N THR A 81 -2.57 -6.84 8.96
CA THR A 81 -3.14 -8.14 9.35
C THR A 81 -4.16 -8.69 8.37
N THR A 82 -4.94 -7.82 7.72
CA THR A 82 -6.06 -8.23 6.86
C THR A 82 -5.63 -8.40 5.41
N ASN A 83 -4.71 -7.56 4.93
CA ASN A 83 -4.34 -7.49 3.52
C ASN A 83 -2.91 -7.96 3.25
N CYS A 84 -1.99 -7.81 4.22
CA CYS A 84 -0.55 -8.06 4.01
C CYS A 84 0.01 -9.31 4.70
N GLY A 85 -0.86 -10.13 5.31
CA GLY A 85 -0.47 -11.42 5.88
C GLY A 85 0.42 -11.33 7.11
N VAL A 86 0.41 -10.21 7.82
CA VAL A 86 1.11 -10.03 9.09
C VAL A 86 0.26 -10.60 10.23
N THR A 87 0.85 -11.35 11.15
CA THR A 87 0.13 -11.85 12.33
C THR A 87 0.07 -10.78 13.43
N MET A 88 -0.90 -10.89 14.34
CA MET A 88 -1.04 -9.95 15.46
C MET A 88 0.23 -9.88 16.34
N SER A 89 0.94 -11.01 16.49
CA SER A 89 2.20 -11.09 17.24
C SER A 89 3.35 -10.34 16.58
N GLU A 90 3.29 -10.10 15.27
CA GLU A 90 4.35 -9.40 14.53
C GLU A 90 4.20 -7.88 14.53
N LEU A 91 3.03 -7.35 14.93
CA LEU A 91 2.77 -5.90 14.96
C LEU A 91 3.66 -5.15 15.97
N GLY A 92 4.12 -5.82 17.03
CA GLY A 92 5.08 -5.23 17.97
C GLY A 92 6.55 -5.35 17.53
N GLY A 93 6.81 -5.89 16.34
CA GLY A 93 8.16 -6.16 15.85
C GLY A 93 8.75 -4.99 15.05
N SER A 94 10.08 -4.93 15.00
CA SER A 94 10.84 -3.90 14.27
C SER A 94 10.47 -3.81 12.78
N LYS A 95 10.12 -4.95 12.15
CA LYS A 95 9.64 -4.98 10.75
C LYS A 95 8.40 -4.11 10.55
N PHE A 96 7.42 -4.21 11.46
CA PHE A 96 6.18 -3.43 11.36
C PHE A 96 6.43 -1.96 11.67
N GLU A 97 7.27 -1.67 12.67
CA GLU A 97 7.69 -0.30 13.01
C GLU A 97 8.37 0.40 11.83
N GLU A 98 9.37 -0.24 11.22
CA GLU A 98 10.08 0.28 10.05
C GLU A 98 9.14 0.43 8.84
N ALA A 99 8.26 -0.54 8.60
CA ALA A 99 7.25 -0.44 7.54
C ALA A 99 6.26 0.71 7.78
N GLY A 100 5.87 0.94 9.04
CA GLY A 100 5.02 2.05 9.44
C GLY A 100 5.68 3.41 9.21
N GLY A 101 7.00 3.51 9.43
CA GLY A 101 7.79 4.69 9.08
C GLY A 101 7.77 5.00 7.58
N ILE A 102 8.08 4.00 6.74
CA ILE A 102 8.07 4.13 5.28
C ILE A 102 6.68 4.51 4.78
N TYR A 103 5.65 3.85 5.28
CA TYR A 103 4.26 4.13 4.91
C TYR A 103 3.83 5.55 5.34
N GLY A 104 4.18 5.95 6.56
CA GLY A 104 3.89 7.28 7.12
C GLY A 104 4.52 8.41 6.30
N GLU A 105 5.76 8.22 5.87
CA GLU A 105 6.45 9.16 4.96
C GLU A 105 5.72 9.28 3.63
N TRP A 106 5.42 8.15 2.98
CA TRP A 106 4.71 8.14 1.70
C TRP A 106 3.36 8.85 1.77
N ILE A 107 2.53 8.55 2.78
CA ILE A 107 1.19 9.13 2.87
C ILE A 107 1.24 10.62 3.26
N GLY A 108 2.21 11.01 4.09
CA GLY A 108 2.46 12.41 4.43
C GLY A 108 2.86 13.23 3.20
N GLU A 109 3.80 12.70 2.40
CA GLU A 109 4.22 13.32 1.13
C GLU A 109 3.04 13.44 0.17
N LYS A 110 2.27 12.35 -0.03
CA LYS A 110 1.09 12.35 -0.89
C LYS A 110 0.12 13.46 -0.48
N VAL A 111 -0.24 13.55 0.80
CA VAL A 111 -1.17 14.56 1.31
C VAL A 111 -0.65 15.98 1.06
N MET A 112 0.64 16.23 1.29
CA MET A 112 1.24 17.54 1.03
C MET A 112 1.24 17.88 -0.46
N ASN A 113 1.62 16.94 -1.33
CA ASN A 113 1.60 17.13 -2.77
C ASN A 113 0.19 17.42 -3.28
N ASP A 114 -0.82 16.69 -2.78
CA ASP A 114 -2.24 16.92 -3.11
C ASP A 114 -2.72 18.31 -2.65
N ALA A 115 -2.22 18.81 -1.52
CA ALA A 115 -2.53 20.17 -1.05
C ALA A 115 -1.89 21.23 -1.96
N MET A 116 -0.62 21.06 -2.31
CA MET A 116 0.12 21.98 -3.18
C MET A 116 -0.42 22.02 -4.61
N ALA A 117 -0.96 20.92 -5.12
CA ALA A 117 -1.60 20.87 -6.43
C ALA A 117 -2.86 21.75 -6.54
N LYS A 118 -3.47 22.16 -5.42
CA LYS A 118 -4.67 23.01 -5.41
C LYS A 118 -4.39 24.51 -5.60
N ILE A 119 -3.13 24.92 -5.49
CA ILE A 119 -2.71 26.33 -5.60
C ILE A 119 -1.86 26.59 -6.85
N GLN A 120 -1.74 25.59 -7.72
CA GLN A 120 -1.14 25.69 -9.06
C GLN A 120 -2.25 25.94 -10.10
#